data_AF-A0A5C7FJU3-F1
#
_entry.id   AF-A0A5C7FJU3-F1
#
_cell.length_a   1.000
_cell.length_b   1.000
_cell.length_c   1.000
_cell.angle_alpha   90.00
_cell.angle_beta   90.00
_cell.angle_gamma   90.00
#
_symmetry.space_group_name_H-M   'P 1'
#
loop_
_entity.id
_entity.type
_entity.pdbx_description
1 polymer ?
#
loop_
_entity_poly.entity_id
_entity_poly.type
_entity_poly.pdbx_seq_one_letter_code
_entity_poly.pdbx_strand_id
1 'polypeptide(L)'
;MRLKSSSYLCPVQNTPHINPETGSPDPAPLQRRFIAWLLDRAVLLPLTGGLLYSIIELKSLPFAILMLLVEAIYKPIMEGLYGQTLGKKWMNILVVNQKGFGPISWNQSLLRYLPWAAVFYATVFIIVRHFQADGFMEVDSWPAYIEFGRKHPLGENLIIAMINYLPLFSVMWVISDPMKRALHDRVAGTVVLKSLESA
;
A
#
# COMPACT_ATOMS: atom_id res chain seq x y z
N MET A 1 -28.03 -10.90 -31.24
CA MET A 1 -27.68 -11.50 -29.93
C MET A 1 -26.80 -10.51 -29.18
N ARG A 2 -27.38 -9.64 -28.33
CA ARG A 2 -26.64 -8.65 -27.54
C ARG A 2 -26.03 -9.36 -26.33
N LEU A 3 -24.71 -9.47 -26.27
CA LEU A 3 -24.00 -9.91 -25.07
C LEU A 3 -24.23 -8.85 -23.99
N LYS A 4 -25.03 -9.19 -22.98
CA LYS A 4 -25.07 -8.46 -21.71
C LYS A 4 -23.65 -8.52 -21.15
N SER A 5 -22.96 -7.37 -21.08
CA SER A 5 -21.73 -7.27 -20.32
C SER A 5 -22.06 -7.62 -18.87
N SER A 6 -21.35 -8.60 -18.34
CA SER A 6 -21.48 -9.04 -16.97
C SER A 6 -21.04 -7.90 -16.05
N SER A 7 -22.02 -7.15 -15.56
CA SER A 7 -21.91 -6.20 -14.47
C SER A 7 -21.64 -6.97 -13.18
N TYR A 8 -20.40 -7.38 -12.98
CA TYR A 8 -19.94 -7.81 -11.66
C TYR A 8 -19.91 -6.59 -10.74
N LEU A 9 -21.07 -6.36 -10.10
CA LEU A 9 -21.30 -5.75 -8.79
C LEU A 9 -20.03 -5.15 -8.13
N CYS A 10 -19.68 -3.91 -8.48
CA CYS A 10 -18.89 -3.06 -7.60
C CYS A 10 -19.87 -2.18 -6.81
N PRO A 11 -19.83 -2.18 -5.46
CA PRO A 11 -20.71 -1.35 -4.66
C PRO A 11 -20.36 0.13 -4.91
N VAL A 12 -21.40 0.97 -4.96
CA VAL A 12 -21.39 2.45 -5.09
C VAL A 12 -19.98 3.05 -5.06
N GLN A 13 -19.38 3.21 -6.24
CA GLN A 13 -18.09 3.88 -6.35
C GLN A 13 -18.30 5.38 -6.37
N ASN A 14 -17.56 6.07 -5.51
CA ASN A 14 -17.44 7.52 -5.57
C ASN A 14 -17.09 7.93 -7.00
N THR A 15 -17.68 9.00 -7.49
CA THR A 15 -17.40 9.48 -8.84
C THR A 15 -16.17 10.39 -8.82
N PRO A 16 -15.24 10.27 -9.78
CA PRO A 16 -14.14 11.20 -9.90
C PRO A 16 -14.67 12.61 -10.18
N HIS A 17 -14.04 13.62 -9.58
CA HIS A 17 -14.33 15.01 -9.87
C HIS A 17 -13.72 15.38 -11.23
N ILE A 18 -14.59 15.72 -12.18
CA ILE A 18 -14.24 16.24 -13.50
C ILE A 18 -14.59 17.73 -13.51
N ASN A 19 -13.65 18.58 -13.94
CA ASN A 19 -13.89 20.02 -14.02
C ASN A 19 -14.99 20.29 -15.07
N PRO A 20 -16.11 20.93 -14.72
CA PRO A 20 -17.22 21.17 -15.64
C PRO A 20 -16.88 22.15 -16.77
N GLU A 21 -15.93 23.07 -16.56
CA GLU A 21 -15.54 24.09 -17.55
C GLU A 21 -14.59 23.52 -18.61
N THR A 22 -13.62 22.71 -18.19
CA THR A 22 -12.58 22.17 -19.06
C THR A 22 -12.82 20.73 -19.49
N GLY A 23 -13.76 20.03 -18.86
CA GLY A 23 -13.96 18.59 -19.03
C GLY A 23 -12.77 17.73 -18.58
N SER A 24 -11.75 18.34 -17.94
CA SER A 24 -10.51 17.66 -17.56
C SER A 24 -10.62 17.06 -16.16
N PRO A 25 -10.03 15.86 -15.92
CA PRO A 25 -9.94 15.29 -14.59
C PRO A 25 -9.08 16.18 -13.66
N ASP A 26 -9.38 16.19 -12.36
CA ASP A 26 -8.60 16.92 -11.35
C ASP A 26 -7.67 15.95 -10.56
N PRO A 27 -6.35 15.92 -10.86
CA PRO A 27 -5.44 15.00 -10.21
C PRO A 27 -5.24 15.34 -8.73
N ALA A 28 -5.35 14.31 -7.88
CA ALA A 28 -5.15 14.46 -6.44
C ALA A 28 -3.73 15.00 -6.14
N PRO A 29 -3.59 16.12 -5.42
CA PRO A 29 -2.29 16.70 -5.09
C PRO A 29 -1.51 15.79 -4.14
N LEU A 30 -0.17 15.90 -4.18
CA LEU A 30 0.74 15.08 -3.38
C LEU A 30 0.43 15.18 -1.87
N GLN A 31 0.10 16.36 -1.37
CA GLN A 31 -0.24 16.59 0.04
C GLN A 31 -1.44 15.73 0.49
N ARG A 32 -2.53 15.69 -0.28
CA ARG A 32 -3.70 14.85 0.06
C ARG A 32 -3.36 13.36 0.03
N ARG A 33 -2.52 12.94 -0.91
CA ARG A 33 -2.04 11.55 -0.99
C ARG A 33 -1.15 11.19 0.20
N PHE A 34 -0.31 12.11 0.65
CA PHE A 34 0.55 11.92 1.81
C PHE A 34 -0.26 11.82 3.10
N ILE A 35 -1.24 12.71 3.32
CA ILE A 35 -2.14 12.63 4.48
C ILE A 35 -2.97 11.34 4.44
N ALA A 36 -3.49 10.95 3.27
CA ALA A 36 -4.18 9.67 3.13
C ALA A 36 -3.30 8.48 3.52
N TRP A 37 -2.01 8.49 3.13
CA TRP A 37 -1.05 7.47 3.53
C TRP A 37 -0.84 7.44 5.06
N LEU A 38 -0.73 8.60 5.72
CA LEU A 38 -0.64 8.69 7.17
C LEU A 38 -1.89 8.12 7.86
N LEU A 39 -3.08 8.45 7.37
CA LEU A 39 -4.34 7.91 7.89
C LEU A 39 -4.42 6.39 7.71
N ASP A 40 -4.01 5.86 6.56
CA ASP A 40 -3.92 4.41 6.36
C ASP A 40 -2.91 3.76 7.31
N ARG A 41 -1.79 4.42 7.63
CA ARG A 41 -0.85 3.93 8.65
C ARG A 41 -1.50 3.90 10.03
N ALA A 42 -2.25 4.94 10.41
CA ALA A 42 -2.98 4.98 11.68
C ALA A 42 -3.99 3.82 11.80
N VAL A 43 -4.73 3.53 10.73
CA VAL A 43 -5.67 2.40 10.66
C VAL A 43 -4.96 1.05 10.87
N LEU A 44 -3.74 0.92 10.33
CA LEU A 44 -2.98 -0.34 10.37
C LEU A 44 -2.07 -0.47 11.60
N LEU A 45 -2.00 0.55 12.46
CA LEU A 45 -1.19 0.51 13.70
C LEU A 45 -1.48 -0.71 14.58
N PRO A 46 -2.74 -1.16 14.78
CA PRO A 46 -3.00 -2.38 15.55
C PRO A 46 -2.33 -3.63 14.96
N LEU A 47 -2.25 -3.75 13.62
CA LEU A 47 -1.56 -4.86 12.95
C LEU A 47 -0.05 -4.75 13.12
N THR A 48 0.51 -3.54 13.00
CA THR A 48 1.94 -3.30 13.27
C THR A 48 2.28 -3.60 14.74
N GLY A 49 1.44 -3.19 15.69
CA GLY A 49 1.59 -3.52 17.10
C GLY A 49 1.50 -5.03 17.36
N GLY A 50 0.53 -5.70 16.74
CA GLY A 50 0.39 -7.16 16.78
C GLY A 50 1.61 -7.88 16.20
N LEU A 51 2.18 -7.37 15.11
CA LEU A 51 3.43 -7.88 14.54
C LEU A 51 4.59 -7.73 15.53
N LEU A 52 4.79 -6.55 16.12
CA LEU A 52 5.86 -6.35 17.10
C LEU A 52 5.69 -7.25 18.33
N TYR A 53 4.47 -7.34 18.86
CA TYR A 53 4.12 -8.25 19.96
C TYR A 53 4.41 -9.70 19.60
N SER A 54 4.11 -10.11 18.36
CA SER A 54 4.37 -11.48 17.89
C SER A 54 5.86 -11.84 17.83
N ILE A 55 6.71 -10.86 17.53
CA ILE A 55 8.17 -11.01 17.38
C ILE A 55 8.88 -10.94 18.72
N ILE A 56 8.47 -10.02 19.59
CA ILE A 56 9.18 -9.70 20.84
C ILE A 56 8.65 -10.57 21.99
N GLU A 57 7.35 -10.59 22.20
CA GLU A 57 6.74 -11.25 23.36
C GLU A 57 6.38 -12.71 23.06
N LEU A 58 5.63 -12.96 21.99
CA LEU A 58 5.12 -14.30 21.70
C LEU A 58 6.15 -15.23 21.06
N LYS A 59 7.20 -14.68 20.43
CA LYS A 59 8.15 -15.44 19.60
C LYS A 59 7.45 -16.40 18.65
N SER A 60 6.40 -15.92 17.98
CA SER A 60 5.58 -16.74 17.09
C SER A 60 5.70 -16.28 15.64
N LEU A 61 6.54 -16.98 14.88
CA LEU A 61 6.71 -16.74 13.44
C LEU A 61 5.37 -16.87 12.67
N PRO A 62 4.52 -17.89 12.90
CA PRO A 62 3.23 -17.97 12.21
C PRO A 62 2.34 -16.76 12.47
N PHE A 63 2.32 -16.25 13.71
CA PHE A 63 1.50 -15.08 14.05
C PHE A 63 2.09 -13.79 13.46
N ALA A 64 3.42 -13.65 13.41
CA ALA A 64 4.09 -12.56 12.71
C ALA A 64 3.75 -12.53 11.21
N ILE A 65 3.83 -13.68 10.54
CA ILE A 65 3.47 -13.81 9.13
C ILE A 65 1.99 -13.50 8.91
N LEU A 66 1.10 -13.95 9.80
CA LEU A 66 -0.32 -13.62 9.72
C LEU A 66 -0.55 -12.11 9.77
N MET A 67 0.05 -11.40 10.72
CA MET A 67 -0.08 -9.93 10.83
C MET A 67 0.40 -9.21 9.57
N LEU A 68 1.55 -9.64 9.03
CA LEU A 68 2.07 -9.10 7.77
C LEU A 68 1.15 -9.38 6.58
N LEU A 69 0.58 -10.58 6.49
CA LEU A 69 -0.34 -10.94 5.42
C LEU A 69 -1.60 -10.06 5.46
N VAL A 70 -2.21 -9.89 6.64
CA VAL A 70 -3.39 -9.02 6.79
C VAL A 70 -3.06 -7.58 6.40
N GLU A 71 -1.89 -7.07 6.82
CA GLU A 71 -1.46 -5.72 6.43
C GLU A 71 -1.22 -5.60 4.91
N ALA A 72 -0.60 -6.61 4.30
CA ALA A 72 -0.27 -6.63 2.88
C ALA A 72 -1.50 -6.66 1.97
N ILE A 73 -2.53 -7.43 2.34
CA ILE A 73 -3.74 -7.58 1.52
C ILE A 73 -4.71 -6.41 1.67
N TYR A 74 -4.63 -5.61 2.74
CA TYR A 74 -5.52 -4.47 2.99
C TYR A 74 -5.60 -3.55 1.78
N LYS A 75 -4.45 -3.08 1.27
CA LYS A 75 -4.41 -2.10 0.18
C LYS A 75 -4.97 -2.66 -1.14
N PRO A 76 -4.50 -3.80 -1.68
CA PRO A 76 -5.01 -4.31 -2.95
C PRO A 76 -6.50 -4.69 -2.88
N ILE A 77 -6.99 -5.20 -1.74
CA ILE A 77 -8.41 -5.49 -1.55
C ILE A 77 -9.24 -4.21 -1.56
N MET A 78 -8.87 -3.22 -0.74
CA MET A 78 -9.61 -1.97 -0.64
C MET A 78 -9.64 -1.21 -1.97
N GLU A 79 -8.50 -1.12 -2.65
CA GLU A 79 -8.43 -0.44 -3.94
C GLU A 79 -9.13 -1.24 -5.05
N GLY A 80 -9.08 -2.58 -5.02
CA GLY A 80 -9.76 -3.43 -6.00
C GLY A 80 -11.29 -3.40 -5.89
N LEU A 81 -11.82 -3.32 -4.66
CA LEU A 81 -13.26 -3.26 -4.41
C LEU A 81 -13.84 -1.85 -4.52
N TYR A 82 -13.15 -0.86 -3.96
CA TYR A 82 -13.70 0.48 -3.74
C TYR A 82 -12.98 1.58 -4.51
N GLY A 83 -11.84 1.29 -5.15
CA GLY A 83 -10.98 2.30 -5.76
C GLY A 83 -10.28 3.20 -4.73
N GLN A 84 -10.42 2.93 -3.42
CA GLN A 84 -9.88 3.76 -2.35
C GLN A 84 -9.64 2.94 -1.08
N THR A 85 -8.61 3.32 -0.33
CA THR A 85 -8.38 2.89 1.05
C THR A 85 -9.14 3.80 2.02
N LEU A 86 -9.18 3.47 3.32
CA LEU A 86 -9.86 4.30 4.32
C LEU A 86 -9.25 5.71 4.41
N GLY A 87 -7.92 5.82 4.38
CA GLY A 87 -7.26 7.13 4.38
C GLY A 87 -7.58 7.95 3.12
N LYS A 88 -7.65 7.30 1.96
CA LYS A 88 -8.03 7.96 0.70
C LYS A 88 -9.48 8.42 0.69
N LYS A 89 -10.38 7.61 1.26
CA LYS A 89 -11.78 7.96 1.44
C LYS A 89 -11.93 9.23 2.29
N TRP A 90 -11.20 9.31 3.41
CA TRP A 90 -11.21 10.51 4.25
C TRP A 90 -10.72 11.75 3.48
N MET A 91 -9.71 11.59 2.62
CA MET A 91 -9.15 12.70 1.85
C MET A 91 -9.92 13.04 0.56
N ASN A 92 -11.06 12.37 0.32
CA ASN A 92 -11.86 12.51 -0.90
C ASN A 92 -11.00 12.34 -2.17
N ILE A 93 -10.23 11.26 -2.22
CA ILE A 93 -9.43 10.89 -3.40
C ILE A 93 -9.69 9.44 -3.81
N LEU A 94 -9.71 9.22 -5.12
CA LEU A 94 -10.13 7.97 -5.72
C LEU A 94 -9.15 7.53 -6.80
N VAL A 95 -8.87 6.24 -6.84
CA VAL A 95 -8.11 5.60 -7.90
C VAL A 95 -9.06 5.12 -8.99
N VAL A 96 -8.77 5.54 -10.22
CA VAL A 96 -9.55 5.17 -11.40
C VAL A 96 -8.66 4.69 -12.54
N ASN A 97 -9.26 4.01 -13.51
CA ASN A 97 -8.61 3.60 -14.74
C ASN A 97 -8.25 4.83 -15.60
N GLN A 98 -7.06 4.83 -16.22
CA GLN A 98 -6.61 5.98 -17.01
C GLN A 98 -7.37 6.22 -18.33
N LYS A 99 -7.98 5.18 -18.93
CA LYS A 99 -8.59 5.27 -20.27
C LYS A 99 -10.00 5.86 -20.25
N GLY A 100 -10.70 5.80 -19.11
CA GLY A 100 -12.09 6.24 -19.00
C GLY A 100 -12.53 6.64 -17.59
N PHE A 101 -11.60 6.78 -16.65
CA PHE A 101 -11.84 7.20 -15.26
C PHE A 101 -12.87 6.35 -14.50
N GLY A 102 -13.14 5.14 -14.97
CA GLY A 102 -13.99 4.16 -14.30
C GLY A 102 -13.24 3.32 -13.25
N PRO A 103 -13.94 2.33 -12.65
CA PRO A 103 -13.37 1.36 -11.73
C PRO A 103 -12.03 0.77 -12.20
N ILE A 104 -11.10 0.54 -11.27
CA ILE A 104 -9.91 -0.27 -11.57
C ILE A 104 -10.24 -1.76 -11.48
N SER A 105 -9.52 -2.58 -12.25
CA SER A 105 -9.63 -4.04 -12.11
C SER A 105 -8.72 -4.58 -11.02
N TRP A 106 -8.95 -5.83 -10.59
CA TRP A 106 -8.07 -6.56 -9.67
C TRP A 106 -6.62 -6.62 -10.14
N ASN A 107 -6.39 -6.84 -11.44
CA ASN A 107 -5.05 -6.85 -12.01
C ASN A 107 -4.38 -5.48 -11.84
N GLN A 108 -5.13 -4.38 -12.06
CA GLN A 108 -4.59 -3.04 -11.85
C GLN A 108 -4.28 -2.79 -10.38
N SER A 109 -5.16 -3.21 -9.46
CA SER A 109 -4.91 -3.10 -8.02
C SER A 109 -3.64 -3.85 -7.59
N LEU A 110 -3.47 -5.10 -8.05
CA LEU A 110 -2.29 -5.91 -7.75
C LEU A 110 -1.00 -5.35 -8.38
N LEU A 111 -1.05 -4.88 -9.63
CA LEU A 111 0.10 -4.25 -10.29
C LEU A 111 0.56 -2.99 -9.56
N ARG A 112 -0.38 -2.22 -8.98
CA ARG A 112 -0.04 -1.04 -8.16
C ARG A 112 0.63 -1.41 -6.85
N TYR A 113 0.33 -2.60 -6.32
CA TYR A 113 0.89 -3.08 -5.07
C TYR A 113 2.33 -3.57 -5.22
N LEU A 114 2.85 -3.80 -6.44
CA LEU A 114 4.17 -4.42 -6.68
C LEU A 114 5.34 -3.83 -5.87
N PRO A 115 5.54 -2.50 -5.75
CA PRO A 115 6.64 -1.97 -4.94
C PRO A 115 6.54 -2.37 -3.46
N TRP A 116 5.32 -2.40 -2.91
CA TRP A 116 5.07 -2.82 -1.53
C TRP A 116 5.11 -4.34 -1.38
N ALA A 117 4.72 -5.10 -2.41
CA ALA A 117 4.87 -6.56 -2.42
C ALA A 117 6.34 -6.97 -2.29
N ALA A 118 7.26 -6.28 -2.98
CA ALA A 118 8.70 -6.52 -2.85
C ALA A 118 9.19 -6.28 -1.41
N VAL A 119 8.77 -5.17 -0.78
CA VAL A 119 9.07 -4.87 0.63
C VAL A 119 8.47 -5.93 1.56
N PHE A 120 7.23 -6.36 1.31
CA PHE A 120 6.59 -7.43 2.08
C PHE A 120 7.41 -8.72 2.03
N TYR A 121 7.81 -9.19 0.85
CA TYR A 121 8.64 -10.39 0.72
C TYR A 121 10.00 -10.26 1.40
N ALA A 122 10.66 -9.10 1.26
CA ALA A 122 11.92 -8.84 1.97
C ALA A 122 11.71 -8.85 3.49
N THR A 123 10.62 -8.27 3.99
CA THR A 123 10.29 -8.25 5.42
C THR A 123 10.00 -9.66 5.95
N VAL A 124 9.22 -10.47 5.23
CA VAL A 124 9.00 -11.88 5.58
C VAL A 124 10.32 -12.64 5.63
N PHE A 125 11.18 -12.46 4.63
CA PHE A 125 12.50 -13.08 4.60
C PHE A 125 13.34 -12.67 5.81
N ILE A 126 13.41 -11.37 6.13
CA ILE A 126 14.16 -10.86 7.29
C ILE A 126 13.64 -11.46 8.59
N ILE A 127 12.32 -11.47 8.80
CA ILE A 127 11.73 -12.03 10.02
C ILE A 127 12.06 -13.52 10.13
N VAL A 128 11.88 -14.31 9.07
CA VAL A 128 12.26 -15.73 9.08
C VAL A 128 13.73 -15.90 9.46
N ARG A 129 14.62 -15.06 8.92
CA ARG A 129 16.06 -15.10 9.24
C ARG A 129 16.38 -14.67 10.66
N HIS A 130 15.68 -13.69 11.22
CA HIS A 130 15.79 -13.31 12.64
C HIS A 130 15.37 -14.46 13.55
N PHE A 131 14.25 -15.12 13.25
CA PHE A 131 13.77 -16.28 14.02
C PHE A 131 14.72 -17.49 13.97
N GLN A 132 15.59 -17.56 12.96
CA GLN A 132 16.59 -18.62 12.79
C GLN A 132 17.97 -18.24 13.30
N ALA A 133 18.15 -17.01 13.79
CA ALA A 133 19.44 -16.50 14.22
C ALA A 133 19.64 -16.70 15.73
N ASP A 134 20.88 -17.04 16.09
CA ASP A 134 21.29 -17.18 17.48
C ASP A 134 21.12 -15.85 18.21
N GLY A 135 20.69 -15.88 19.47
CA GLY A 135 20.48 -14.66 20.27
C GLY A 135 19.12 -13.98 20.06
N PHE A 136 18.27 -14.44 19.14
CA PHE A 136 16.95 -13.82 18.89
C PHE A 136 15.93 -14.12 20.00
N MET A 137 16.03 -15.29 20.64
CA MET A 137 15.07 -15.70 21.68
C MET A 137 15.22 -14.87 22.95
N GLU A 138 16.41 -14.31 23.16
CA GLU A 138 16.80 -13.46 24.27
C GLU A 138 16.35 -12.00 24.09
N VAL A 139 15.86 -11.64 22.90
CA VAL A 139 15.37 -10.29 22.60
C VAL A 139 13.98 -10.09 23.21
N ASP A 140 13.88 -9.29 24.26
CA ASP A 140 12.64 -9.10 25.05
C ASP A 140 12.04 -7.69 24.96
N SER A 141 12.65 -6.79 24.20
CA SER A 141 12.22 -5.40 24.12
C SER A 141 12.43 -4.81 22.74
N TRP A 142 11.66 -3.75 22.44
CA TRP A 142 11.78 -3.04 21.17
C TRP A 142 13.18 -2.46 20.91
N PRO A 143 13.84 -1.80 21.87
CA PRO A 143 15.23 -1.33 21.68
C PRO A 143 16.21 -2.48 21.41
N ALA A 144 16.09 -3.59 22.15
CA ALA A 144 16.92 -4.78 21.93
C ALA A 144 16.70 -5.37 20.52
N TYR A 145 15.45 -5.38 20.04
CA TYR A 145 15.14 -5.85 18.68
C TYR A 145 15.74 -4.97 17.59
N ILE A 146 15.73 -3.64 17.77
CA ILE A 146 16.42 -2.72 16.86
C ILE A 146 17.93 -3.00 16.84
N GLU A 147 18.54 -3.16 18.02
CA GLU A 147 19.97 -3.43 18.12
C GLU A 147 20.35 -4.77 17.49
N PHE A 148 19.56 -5.81 17.76
CA PHE A 148 19.68 -7.13 17.15
C PHE A 148 19.62 -7.03 15.62
N GLY A 149 18.60 -6.36 15.08
CA GLY A 149 18.42 -6.20 13.64
C GLY A 149 19.58 -5.45 12.97
N ARG A 150 20.20 -4.49 13.66
CA ARG A 150 21.39 -3.77 13.15
C ARG A 150 22.63 -4.64 13.12
N LYS A 151 22.86 -5.44 14.17
CA LYS A 151 24.01 -6.36 14.27
C LYS A 151 23.86 -7.59 13.36
N HIS A 152 22.63 -7.95 13.02
CA HIS A 152 22.35 -9.06 12.12
C HIS A 152 22.92 -8.78 10.72
N PRO A 153 23.47 -9.77 9.98
CA PRO A 153 24.07 -9.56 8.66
C PRO A 153 23.15 -8.93 7.59
N LEU A 154 21.83 -8.98 7.83
CA LEU A 154 20.84 -8.36 6.95
C LEU A 154 20.57 -6.88 7.27
N GLY A 155 21.00 -6.38 8.43
CA GLY A 155 20.73 -5.01 8.88
C GLY A 155 21.35 -3.93 8.00
N GLU A 156 22.57 -4.18 7.50
CA GLU A 156 23.32 -3.25 6.64
C GLU A 156 23.39 -3.71 5.18
N ASN A 157 22.54 -4.67 4.79
CA ASN A 157 22.56 -5.22 3.44
C ASN A 157 22.02 -4.20 2.41
N LEU A 158 22.86 -3.81 1.45
CA LEU A 158 22.52 -2.84 0.41
C LEU A 158 21.29 -3.23 -0.41
N ILE A 159 21.13 -4.50 -0.77
CA ILE A 159 20.02 -4.98 -1.59
C ILE A 159 18.70 -4.84 -0.82
N ILE A 160 18.69 -5.22 0.46
CA ILE A 160 17.52 -5.03 1.34
C ILE A 160 17.17 -3.55 1.46
N ALA A 161 18.17 -2.70 1.66
CA ALA A 161 17.97 -1.25 1.71
C ALA A 161 17.31 -0.73 0.41
N MET A 162 17.83 -1.13 -0.75
CA MET A 162 17.27 -0.75 -2.06
C MET A 162 15.80 -1.20 -2.22
N ILE A 163 15.47 -2.43 -1.82
CA ILE A 163 14.09 -2.94 -1.86
C ILE A 163 13.17 -2.08 -1.00
N ASN A 164 13.59 -1.74 0.22
CA ASN A 164 12.81 -0.89 1.14
C ASN A 164 12.54 0.52 0.58
N TYR A 165 13.39 1.03 -0.30
CA TYR A 165 13.20 2.32 -0.97
C TYR A 165 12.35 2.26 -2.25
N LEU A 166 11.97 1.07 -2.77
CA LEU A 166 11.16 0.95 -3.98
C LEU A 166 9.82 1.71 -3.92
N PRO A 167 9.04 1.68 -2.82
CA PRO A 167 7.81 2.47 -2.72
C PRO A 167 8.06 3.97 -2.81
N LEU A 168 9.10 4.47 -2.15
CA LEU A 168 9.46 5.89 -2.20
C LEU A 168 9.87 6.30 -3.62
N PHE A 169 10.77 5.53 -4.23
CA PHE A 169 11.19 5.72 -5.61
C PHE A 169 9.99 5.76 -6.56
N SER A 170 9.02 4.86 -6.37
CA SER A 170 7.79 4.83 -7.16
C SER A 170 6.97 6.12 -7.03
N VAL A 171 6.84 6.67 -5.82
CA VAL A 171 6.05 7.89 -5.55
C VAL A 171 6.72 9.16 -6.09
N MET A 172 8.05 9.21 -6.18
CA MET A 172 8.78 10.38 -6.70
C MET A 172 8.37 10.77 -8.13
N TRP A 173 7.89 9.81 -8.93
CA TRP A 173 7.40 10.07 -10.29
C TRP A 173 6.17 10.99 -10.37
N VAL A 174 5.45 11.19 -9.26
CA VAL A 174 4.33 12.14 -9.17
C VAL A 174 4.77 13.56 -9.53
N ILE A 175 6.03 13.93 -9.28
CA ILE A 175 6.55 15.28 -9.51
C ILE A 175 6.70 15.57 -11.02
N SER A 176 6.99 14.55 -11.83
CA SER A 176 7.26 14.72 -13.26
C SER A 176 6.07 14.42 -14.18
N ASP A 177 5.00 13.82 -13.65
CA ASP A 177 3.81 13.47 -14.42
C ASP A 177 2.73 14.58 -14.30
N PRO A 178 2.22 15.15 -15.41
CA PRO A 178 1.17 16.17 -15.36
C PRO A 178 -0.12 15.70 -14.67
N MET A 179 -0.41 14.40 -14.73
CA MET A 179 -1.54 13.74 -14.06
C MET A 179 -1.17 13.25 -12.64
N LYS A 180 -0.02 13.67 -12.12
CA LYS A 180 0.48 13.34 -10.77
C LYS A 180 0.49 11.82 -10.52
N ARG A 181 0.80 11.02 -11.53
CA ARG A 181 0.88 9.56 -11.41
C ARG A 181 2.24 9.12 -10.88
N ALA A 182 2.22 8.26 -9.87
CA ALA A 182 3.41 7.54 -9.44
C ALA A 182 3.81 6.48 -10.49
N LEU A 183 5.00 5.90 -10.38
CA LEU A 183 5.46 4.86 -11.29
C LEU A 183 4.53 3.64 -11.27
N HIS A 184 4.09 3.21 -10.08
CA HIS A 184 3.14 2.10 -9.94
C HIS A 184 1.76 2.42 -10.54
N ASP A 185 1.32 3.68 -10.49
CA ASP A 185 0.09 4.11 -11.15
C ASP A 185 0.21 3.99 -12.68
N ARG A 186 1.36 4.41 -13.24
CA ARG A 186 1.66 4.30 -14.67
C ARG A 186 1.73 2.85 -15.14
N VAL A 187 2.47 2.00 -14.43
CA VAL A 187 2.60 0.57 -14.74
C VAL A 187 1.23 -0.11 -14.76
N ALA A 188 0.35 0.24 -13.83
CA ALA A 188 -0.99 -0.32 -13.77
C ALA A 188 -2.02 0.37 -14.67
N GLY A 189 -1.65 1.45 -15.36
CA GLY A 189 -2.58 2.23 -16.19
C GLY A 189 -3.71 2.88 -15.39
N THR A 190 -3.38 3.47 -14.25
CA THR A 190 -4.32 4.11 -13.33
C THR A 190 -3.93 5.56 -13.04
N VAL A 191 -4.86 6.30 -12.46
CA VAL A 191 -4.64 7.67 -11.97
C VAL A 191 -5.44 7.88 -10.68
N VAL A 192 -4.94 8.75 -9.80
CA VAL A 192 -5.69 9.15 -8.58
C VAL A 192 -6.19 10.56 -8.74
N LEU A 193 -7.50 10.71 -8.66
CA LEU A 193 -8.23 11.96 -8.85
C LEU A 193 -8.87 12.36 -7.52
N LYS A 194 -9.30 13.63 -7.41
CA LYS A 194 -10.25 14.01 -6.37
C LYS A 194 -11.59 13.30 -6.61
N SER A 195 -12.29 12.93 -5.55
CA SER A 195 -13.67 12.43 -5.63
C SER A 195 -14.66 13.54 -5.29
N LEU A 196 -15.89 13.42 -5.78
CA LEU A 196 -17.00 14.21 -5.23
C LEU A 196 -17.19 13.84 -3.75
N GLU A 197 -17.56 14.82 -2.93
CA GLU A 197 -17.91 14.57 -1.52
C GLU A 197 -19.09 13.59 -1.49
N SER A 198 -18.92 12.49 -0.77
CA SER A 198 -20.05 11.66 -0.38
C SER A 198 -20.86 12.46 0.64
N ALA A 199 -22.01 12.98 0.19
CA ALA A 199 -23.02 13.59 1.06
C ALA A 199 -23.45 12.66 2.20
#